data_AF-L8H3P3-F1
#
_entry.id   AF-L8H3P3-F1
#
_cell.length_a   1.000
_cell.length_b   1.000
_cell.length_c   1.000
_cell.angle_alpha   90.00
_cell.angle_beta   90.00
_cell.angle_gamma   90.00
#
_symmetry.space_group_name_H-M   'P 1'
#
loop_
_entity.id
_entity.type
_entity.pdbx_description
1 polymer ?
#
loop_
_entity_poly.entity_id
_entity_poly.type
_entity_poly.pdbx_seq_one_letter_code
_entity_poly.pdbx_strand_id
1 'polypeptide(L)'
;MSYLEARCREVDEQGQQLQPLYGIHGEAHLPEFELDHLEGYKGSRPVRVGNGAYNQVQMDIYGELLDSVYIYNKFSPISYDLWCYIRKIVDFVADNWHLKDHGMWEVRGDKQHFVYSKVMMWVCLDRGVRLADKYSKSALNKEKWQRSRDQLYEAGKDGLTGGEGTFNMCTFWLIEALSRAGDKDCRKLREAQLKFEEMLTYANHLGLYAEQTGYTGLALGNFPQAFTHLALISAAFNLDKRL
;
A
#
# COMPACT_ATOMS: atom_id res chain seq x y z
N MET A 1 1.21 11.91 -17.88
CA MET A 1 1.62 11.29 -16.60
C MET A 1 2.40 12.29 -15.73
N SER A 2 2.08 13.59 -15.83
CA SER A 2 2.90 14.68 -15.26
C SER A 2 3.03 14.62 -13.74
N TYR A 3 2.00 14.15 -13.03
CA TYR A 3 2.04 14.03 -11.58
C TYR A 3 3.06 12.99 -11.10
N LEU A 4 2.98 11.74 -11.59
CA LEU A 4 3.92 10.68 -11.21
C LEU A 4 5.35 11.01 -11.62
N GLU A 5 5.54 11.60 -12.80
CA GLU A 5 6.86 12.06 -13.26
C GLU A 5 7.43 13.17 -12.38
N ALA A 6 6.59 14.11 -11.90
CA ALA A 6 6.99 15.12 -10.94
C ALA A 6 7.43 14.51 -9.59
N ARG A 7 6.69 13.52 -9.07
CA ARG A 7 7.07 12.81 -7.83
C ARG A 7 8.39 12.04 -7.97
N CYS A 8 8.62 11.39 -9.12
CA CYS A 8 9.89 10.73 -9.41
C CYS A 8 11.06 11.74 -9.52
N ARG A 9 10.80 12.92 -10.08
CA ARG A 9 11.79 14.00 -10.22
C ARG A 9 12.18 14.65 -8.89
N GLU A 10 11.23 14.83 -7.97
CA GLU A 10 11.50 15.45 -6.65
C GLU A 10 12.56 14.70 -5.83
N VAL A 11 12.52 13.37 -5.87
CA VAL A 11 13.54 12.49 -5.25
C VAL A 11 14.94 12.82 -5.77
N ASP A 12 15.04 13.11 -7.07
CA ASP A 12 16.31 13.36 -7.74
C ASP A 12 16.87 14.75 -7.44
N GLU A 13 16.04 15.79 -7.56
CA GLU A 13 16.51 17.18 -7.43
C GLU A 13 16.87 17.55 -6.00
N GLN A 14 16.20 16.96 -5.02
CA GLN A 14 16.43 17.29 -3.61
C GLN A 14 17.30 16.24 -2.89
N GLY A 15 17.56 15.09 -3.53
CA GLY A 15 18.20 13.94 -2.87
C GLY A 15 17.40 13.45 -1.65
N GLN A 16 16.13 13.82 -1.56
CA GLN A 16 15.24 13.52 -0.45
C GLN A 16 14.47 12.23 -0.73
N GLN A 17 14.05 11.58 0.35
CA GLN A 17 13.14 10.44 0.27
C GLN A 17 11.79 10.89 -0.30
N LEU A 18 11.06 9.98 -0.95
CA LEU A 18 9.69 10.24 -1.36
C LEU A 18 8.87 10.69 -0.15
N GLN A 19 8.17 11.81 -0.31
CA GLN A 19 7.23 12.25 0.71
C GLN A 19 5.94 11.41 0.61
N PRO A 20 5.44 10.88 1.74
CA PRO A 20 4.31 9.94 1.72
C PRO A 20 2.97 10.63 1.48
N LEU A 21 2.78 11.87 1.94
CA LEU A 21 1.50 12.57 1.88
C LEU A 21 1.58 13.92 1.19
N TYR A 22 0.54 14.26 0.44
CA TYR A 22 0.36 15.57 -0.17
C TYR A 22 -1.07 16.05 0.06
N GLY A 23 -1.26 17.37 0.11
CA GLY A 23 -2.59 17.97 0.09
C GLY A 23 -3.31 17.68 -1.23
N ILE A 24 -4.63 17.89 -1.25
CA ILE A 24 -5.46 17.65 -2.45
C ILE A 24 -5.06 18.52 -3.65
N HIS A 25 -4.35 19.63 -3.42
CA HIS A 25 -3.82 20.50 -4.47
C HIS A 25 -2.30 20.33 -4.66
N GLY A 26 -1.71 19.31 -4.02
CA GLY A 26 -0.30 18.96 -4.14
C GLY A 26 0.62 19.62 -3.12
N GLU A 27 0.09 20.24 -2.07
CA GLU A 27 0.88 20.87 -1.01
C GLU A 27 1.75 19.84 -0.29
N ALA A 28 3.05 20.12 -0.19
CA ALA A 28 4.00 19.24 0.49
C ALA A 28 4.15 19.54 1.99
N HIS A 29 3.81 20.75 2.44
CA HIS A 29 3.91 21.10 3.85
C HIS A 29 2.56 20.93 4.56
N LEU A 30 2.45 19.90 5.41
CA LEU A 30 1.20 19.51 6.09
C LEU A 30 1.39 19.44 7.61
N PRO A 31 1.72 20.56 8.29
CA PRO A 31 1.94 20.56 9.73
C PRO A 31 0.67 20.11 10.48
N GLU A 32 0.85 19.26 11.48
CA GLU A 32 -0.22 18.80 12.35
C GLU A 32 -0.26 19.66 13.61
N PHE A 33 -1.46 20.06 14.04
CA PHE A 33 -1.68 20.82 15.27
C PHE A 33 -2.92 20.32 16.01
N GLU A 34 -2.91 20.47 17.34
CA GLU A 34 -4.00 20.04 18.22
C GLU A 34 -5.02 21.17 18.42
N LEU A 35 -6.29 20.80 18.52
CA LEU A 35 -7.41 21.72 18.78
C LEU A 35 -7.99 21.47 20.16
N ASP A 36 -7.43 22.14 21.16
CA ASP A 36 -7.82 21.96 22.57
C ASP A 36 -9.26 22.33 22.89
N HIS A 37 -9.88 23.17 22.04
CA HIS A 37 -11.25 23.63 22.16
C HIS A 37 -12.29 22.67 21.60
N LEU A 38 -11.87 21.58 20.93
CA LEU A 38 -12.76 20.55 20.39
C LEU A 38 -12.63 19.23 21.15
N GLU A 39 -13.72 18.48 21.16
CA GLU A 39 -13.80 17.13 21.70
C GLU A 39 -14.19 16.18 20.57
N GLY A 40 -13.46 15.06 20.43
CA GLY A 40 -13.73 14.05 19.41
C GLY A 40 -14.94 13.19 19.76
N TYR A 41 -15.30 12.28 18.85
CA TYR A 41 -16.37 11.33 19.08
C TYR A 41 -16.17 10.54 20.39
N LYS A 42 -17.21 10.49 21.24
CA LYS A 42 -17.19 9.86 22.58
C LYS A 42 -16.08 10.39 23.51
N GLY A 43 -15.74 11.67 23.42
CA GLY A 43 -14.70 12.25 24.28
C GLY A 43 -13.28 11.91 23.89
N SER A 44 -13.07 11.41 22.67
CA SER A 44 -11.73 11.10 22.16
C SER A 44 -10.90 12.38 22.08
N ARG A 45 -9.69 12.34 22.66
CA ARG A 45 -8.73 13.44 22.63
C ARG A 45 -7.32 12.89 22.34
N PRO A 46 -6.45 13.69 21.72
CA PRO A 46 -6.70 15.05 21.22
C PRO A 46 -7.33 15.07 19.82
N VAL A 47 -8.03 16.17 19.49
CA VAL A 47 -8.50 16.45 18.13
C VAL A 47 -7.37 17.14 17.38
N ARG A 48 -7.02 16.64 16.19
CA ARG A 48 -5.92 17.16 15.38
C ARG A 48 -6.39 17.58 13.99
N VAL A 49 -5.69 18.57 13.43
CA VAL A 49 -5.83 18.98 12.02
C VAL A 49 -4.46 18.92 11.37
N GLY A 50 -4.42 18.49 10.11
CA GLY A 50 -3.20 18.16 9.39
C GLY A 50 -2.95 16.64 9.40
N ASN A 51 -1.75 16.22 9.00
CA ASN A 51 -1.33 14.83 9.13
C ASN A 51 0.16 14.77 9.47
N GLY A 52 0.47 14.31 10.68
CA GLY A 52 1.84 14.17 11.17
C GLY A 52 2.72 13.19 10.39
N ALA A 53 2.14 12.35 9.53
CA ALA A 53 2.87 11.41 8.69
C ALA A 53 3.62 12.07 7.52
N TYR A 54 3.35 13.34 7.19
CA TYR A 54 3.97 14.00 6.04
C TYR A 54 5.51 14.07 6.10
N ASN A 55 6.10 13.98 7.29
CA ASN A 55 7.55 13.96 7.51
C ASN A 55 8.10 12.56 7.87
N GLN A 56 7.25 11.54 7.83
CA GLN A 56 7.65 10.17 8.16
C GLN A 56 8.39 9.51 7.00
N VAL A 57 9.32 8.63 7.37
CA VAL A 57 9.92 7.69 6.43
C VAL A 57 8.99 6.50 6.29
N GLN A 58 8.44 6.32 5.09
CA GLN A 58 7.63 5.17 4.68
C GLN A 58 8.30 4.51 3.47
N MET A 59 8.65 3.23 3.59
CA MET A 59 9.39 2.53 2.53
C MET A 59 8.47 1.78 1.56
N ASP A 60 7.22 1.59 1.93
CA ASP A 60 6.17 0.98 1.12
C ASP A 60 5.80 1.80 -0.11
N ILE A 61 5.78 3.13 0.00
CA ILE A 61 5.39 4.07 -1.08
C ILE A 61 6.22 3.90 -2.37
N TYR A 62 7.47 3.47 -2.27
CA TYR A 62 8.33 3.22 -3.44
C TYR A 62 7.80 2.06 -4.29
N GLY A 63 7.28 1.02 -3.62
CA GLY A 63 6.62 -0.11 -4.26
C GLY A 63 5.33 0.29 -4.97
N GLU A 64 4.51 1.09 -4.30
CA GLU A 64 3.23 1.58 -4.85
C GLU A 64 3.43 2.44 -6.09
N LEU A 65 4.40 3.36 -6.00
CA LEU A 65 4.80 4.20 -7.12
C LEU A 65 5.23 3.35 -8.32
N LEU A 66 6.12 2.39 -8.09
CA LEU A 66 6.69 1.63 -9.20
C LEU A 66 5.72 0.59 -9.78
N ASP A 67 4.81 0.01 -8.97
CA ASP A 67 3.74 -0.83 -9.50
C ASP A 67 2.77 0.00 -10.37
N SER A 68 2.44 1.22 -9.95
CA SER A 68 1.62 2.16 -10.74
C SER A 68 2.27 2.48 -12.09
N VAL A 69 3.56 2.81 -12.08
CA VAL A 69 4.35 3.04 -13.30
C VAL A 69 4.41 1.79 -14.17
N TYR A 70 4.59 0.61 -13.57
CA TYR A 70 4.67 -0.66 -14.30
C TYR A 70 3.34 -1.01 -14.98
N ILE A 71 2.20 -0.79 -14.30
CA ILE A 71 0.87 -0.97 -14.88
C ILE A 71 0.67 0.02 -16.04
N TYR A 72 0.97 1.31 -15.85
CA TYR A 72 0.89 2.30 -16.92
C TYR A 72 1.71 1.89 -18.15
N ASN A 73 2.94 1.42 -17.92
CA ASN A 73 3.86 0.97 -18.96
C ASN A 73 3.34 -0.20 -19.82
N LYS A 74 2.36 -0.97 -19.34
CA LYS A 74 1.69 -2.01 -20.13
C LYS A 74 0.77 -1.43 -21.20
N PHE A 75 0.24 -0.23 -20.98
CA PHE A 75 -0.73 0.41 -21.87
C PHE A 75 -0.12 1.57 -22.67
N SER A 76 0.91 2.23 -22.14
CA SER A 76 1.62 3.33 -22.82
C SER A 76 3.09 3.32 -22.43
N PRO A 77 4.04 3.50 -23.37
CA PRO A 77 5.46 3.55 -23.03
C PRO A 77 5.78 4.76 -22.12
N ILE A 78 6.77 4.58 -21.25
CA ILE A 78 7.32 5.66 -20.42
C ILE A 78 8.43 6.43 -21.15
N SER A 79 8.64 7.70 -20.77
CA SER A 79 9.72 8.55 -21.30
C SER A 79 11.10 8.09 -20.82
N TYR A 80 12.16 8.50 -21.52
CA TYR A 80 13.53 8.23 -21.10
C TYR A 80 13.89 8.93 -19.78
N ASP A 81 13.38 10.14 -19.57
CA ASP A 81 13.62 10.89 -18.34
C ASP A 81 12.96 10.20 -17.15
N LEU A 82 11.70 9.78 -17.28
CA LEU A 82 11.01 8.98 -16.28
C LEU A 82 11.76 7.68 -15.99
N TRP A 83 12.29 7.00 -17.02
CA TRP A 83 13.14 5.83 -16.83
C TRP A 83 14.38 6.16 -16.00
N CYS A 84 15.06 7.29 -16.26
CA CYS A 84 16.21 7.72 -15.47
C CYS A 84 15.88 7.96 -13.99
N TYR A 85 14.73 8.56 -13.67
CA TYR A 85 14.30 8.73 -12.28
C TYR A 85 13.96 7.39 -11.60
N ILE A 86 13.27 6.49 -12.31
CA ILE A 86 12.96 5.14 -11.81
C ILE A 86 14.24 4.40 -11.41
N ARG A 87 15.31 4.47 -12.22
CA ARG A 87 16.56 3.80 -11.87
C ARG A 87 17.10 4.25 -10.52
N LYS A 88 17.06 5.56 -10.24
CA LYS A 88 17.52 6.13 -8.97
C LYS A 88 16.67 5.66 -7.79
N ILE A 89 15.35 5.58 -7.97
CA ILE A 89 14.42 5.04 -6.97
C ILE A 89 14.73 3.57 -6.68
N VAL A 90 14.90 2.74 -7.72
CA VAL A 90 15.18 1.31 -7.54
C VAL A 90 16.55 1.10 -6.90
N ASP A 91 17.55 1.91 -7.26
CA ASP A 91 18.86 1.91 -6.60
C ASP A 91 18.74 2.26 -5.11
N PHE A 92 17.99 3.31 -4.77
CA PHE A 92 17.73 3.69 -3.39
C PHE A 92 17.10 2.54 -2.58
N VAL A 93 16.06 1.90 -3.10
CA VAL A 93 15.42 0.76 -2.42
C VAL A 93 16.39 -0.42 -2.30
N ALA A 94 17.17 -0.71 -3.34
CA ALA A 94 18.15 -1.79 -3.30
C ALA A 94 19.23 -1.59 -2.24
N ASP A 95 19.57 -0.34 -1.91
CA ASP A 95 20.53 0.02 -0.86
C ASP A 95 19.90 0.10 0.53
N ASN A 96 18.61 0.41 0.64
CA ASN A 96 18.00 0.80 1.92
C ASN A 96 16.91 -0.16 2.41
N TRP A 97 16.66 -1.28 1.73
CA TRP A 97 15.57 -2.19 2.08
C TRP A 97 15.66 -2.76 3.50
N HIS A 98 16.85 -2.78 4.11
CA HIS A 98 17.10 -3.26 5.46
C HIS A 98 16.75 -2.23 6.55
N LEU A 99 16.45 -0.98 6.19
CA LEU A 99 16.07 0.05 7.16
C LEU A 99 14.67 -0.22 7.76
N LYS A 100 14.44 0.40 8.92
CA LYS A 100 13.15 0.47 9.59
C LYS A 100 12.38 1.71 9.11
N ASP A 101 11.07 1.64 9.10
CA ASP A 101 10.16 2.70 8.65
C ASP A 101 8.91 2.80 9.53
N HIS A 102 7.97 3.70 9.18
CA HIS A 102 6.69 3.86 9.91
C HIS A 102 5.55 3.06 9.26
N GLY A 103 5.77 2.52 8.05
CA GLY A 103 4.78 1.77 7.27
C GLY A 103 3.53 2.57 6.88
N MET A 104 2.65 1.92 6.11
CA MET A 104 1.35 2.49 5.69
C MET A 104 0.42 2.87 6.84
N TRP A 105 0.65 2.33 8.04
CA TRP A 105 -0.18 2.55 9.22
C TRP A 105 0.17 3.83 9.99
N GLU A 106 1.12 4.63 9.47
CA GLU A 106 1.53 5.92 10.03
C GLU A 106 1.88 5.83 11.53
N VAL A 107 2.54 4.74 11.94
CA VAL A 107 2.78 4.49 13.36
C VAL A 107 3.53 5.67 13.99
N ARG A 108 2.97 6.23 15.06
CA ARG A 108 3.56 7.41 15.73
C ARG A 108 4.73 7.06 16.65
N GLY A 109 5.03 5.77 16.83
CA GLY A 109 6.14 5.28 17.64
C GLY A 109 7.44 5.13 16.86
N ASP A 110 8.38 4.37 17.43
CA ASP A 110 9.66 4.10 16.77
C ASP A 110 9.48 3.35 15.46
N LYS A 111 10.40 3.61 14.51
CA LYS A 111 10.47 2.88 13.24
C LYS A 111 10.62 1.37 13.49
N GLN A 112 9.90 0.55 12.74
CA GLN A 112 9.96 -0.92 12.83
C GLN A 112 10.16 -1.57 11.45
N HIS A 113 10.25 -2.90 11.42
CA HIS A 113 10.17 -3.64 10.18
C HIS A 113 8.73 -4.11 9.95
N PHE A 114 8.04 -3.46 9.02
CA PHE A 114 6.71 -3.87 8.61
C PHE A 114 6.77 -4.84 7.44
N VAL A 115 6.06 -5.97 7.55
CA VAL A 115 5.96 -6.98 6.48
C VAL A 115 5.46 -6.34 5.18
N TYR A 116 4.45 -5.47 5.28
CA TYR A 116 3.92 -4.74 4.13
C TYR A 116 4.99 -3.91 3.42
N SER A 117 5.76 -3.12 4.17
CA SER A 117 6.89 -2.35 3.60
C SER A 117 7.92 -3.24 2.93
N LYS A 118 8.25 -4.40 3.53
CA LYS A 118 9.17 -5.38 2.90
C LYS A 118 8.59 -5.93 1.58
N VAL A 119 7.31 -6.28 1.54
CA VAL A 119 6.65 -6.72 0.31
C VAL A 119 6.65 -5.63 -0.76
N MET A 120 6.32 -4.39 -0.39
CA MET A 120 6.26 -3.29 -1.36
C MET A 120 7.65 -2.89 -1.87
N MET A 121 8.68 -2.91 -1.02
CA MET A 121 10.07 -2.78 -1.49
C MET A 121 10.48 -3.91 -2.44
N TRP A 122 10.04 -5.15 -2.18
CA TRP A 122 10.25 -6.26 -3.11
C TRP A 122 9.55 -6.01 -4.45
N VAL A 123 8.32 -5.50 -4.44
CA VAL A 123 7.59 -5.10 -5.66
C VAL A 123 8.37 -4.03 -6.42
N CYS A 124 8.91 -3.02 -5.74
CA CYS A 124 9.77 -2.01 -6.36
C CYS A 124 10.98 -2.67 -7.07
N LEU A 125 11.67 -3.59 -6.41
CA LEU A 125 12.82 -4.26 -7.04
C LEU A 125 12.39 -5.14 -8.22
N ASP A 126 11.30 -5.91 -8.10
CA ASP A 126 10.80 -6.77 -9.17
C ASP A 126 10.35 -5.96 -10.40
N ARG A 127 9.58 -4.89 -10.21
CA ARG A 127 9.13 -4.04 -11.32
C ARG A 127 10.31 -3.31 -11.96
N GLY A 128 11.28 -2.85 -11.17
CA GLY A 128 12.51 -2.23 -11.67
C GLY A 128 13.29 -3.16 -12.60
N VAL A 129 13.48 -4.42 -12.18
CA VAL A 129 14.16 -5.45 -13.00
C VAL A 129 13.41 -5.70 -14.32
N ARG A 130 12.08 -5.85 -14.27
CA ARG A 130 11.26 -6.06 -15.48
C ARG A 130 11.27 -4.87 -16.43
N LEU A 131 11.30 -3.65 -15.89
CA LEU A 131 11.41 -2.43 -16.70
C LEU A 131 12.80 -2.31 -17.33
N ALA A 132 13.86 -2.68 -16.62
CA ALA A 132 15.22 -2.73 -17.18
C ALA A 132 15.30 -3.67 -18.38
N ASP A 133 14.67 -4.84 -18.33
CA ASP A 133 14.63 -5.76 -19.48
C ASP A 133 14.01 -5.16 -20.73
N LYS A 134 13.04 -4.24 -20.56
CA LYS A 134 12.36 -3.56 -21.66
C LYS A 134 13.16 -2.37 -22.19
N TYR A 135 13.79 -1.58 -21.31
CA TYR A 135 14.35 -0.27 -21.66
C TYR A 135 15.89 -0.20 -21.67
N SER A 136 16.58 -1.10 -20.98
CA SER A 136 18.04 -1.13 -20.93
C SER A 136 18.56 -2.50 -20.49
N LYS A 137 18.83 -3.39 -21.45
CA LYS A 137 19.41 -4.72 -21.17
C LYS A 137 20.79 -4.64 -20.49
N SER A 138 21.49 -3.51 -20.62
CA SER A 138 22.78 -3.23 -19.99
C SER A 138 22.67 -2.31 -18.76
N ALA A 139 21.50 -2.21 -18.12
CA ALA A 139 21.37 -1.44 -16.89
C ALA A 139 22.38 -1.95 -15.86
N LEU A 140 23.42 -1.14 -15.60
CA LEU A 140 24.61 -1.50 -14.82
C LEU A 140 24.27 -2.08 -13.43
N ASN A 141 23.12 -1.71 -12.86
CA ASN A 141 22.71 -2.11 -11.52
C ASN A 141 21.64 -3.24 -11.50
N LYS A 142 21.25 -3.80 -12.65
CA LYS A 142 20.17 -4.82 -12.69
C LYS A 142 20.48 -6.04 -11.82
N GLU A 143 21.73 -6.52 -11.85
CA GLU A 143 22.16 -7.66 -11.03
C GLU A 143 22.06 -7.37 -9.53
N LYS A 144 22.38 -6.13 -9.12
CA LYS A 144 22.21 -5.66 -7.74
C LYS A 144 20.74 -5.69 -7.35
N TRP A 145 19.84 -5.19 -8.21
CA TRP A 145 18.40 -5.18 -7.92
C TRP A 145 17.84 -6.59 -7.79
N GLN A 146 18.23 -7.51 -8.66
CA GLN A 146 17.84 -8.92 -8.57
C GLN A 146 18.32 -9.54 -7.26
N ARG A 147 19.59 -9.31 -6.89
CA ARG A 147 20.14 -9.82 -5.63
C ARG A 147 19.39 -9.27 -4.41
N SER A 148 19.17 -7.96 -4.35
CA SER A 148 18.42 -7.35 -3.23
C SER A 148 16.98 -7.86 -3.17
N ARG A 149 16.33 -8.07 -4.32
CA ARG A 149 14.97 -8.63 -4.39
C ARG A 149 14.93 -10.04 -3.81
N ASP A 150 15.86 -10.89 -4.23
CA ASP A 150 15.89 -12.28 -3.81
C ASP A 150 16.26 -12.40 -2.32
N GLN A 151 17.17 -11.56 -1.81
CA GLN A 151 17.48 -11.48 -0.37
C GLN A 151 16.27 -11.03 0.46
N LEU A 152 15.55 -10.01 -0.01
CA LEU A 152 14.37 -9.48 0.67
C LEU A 152 13.24 -10.51 0.73
N TYR A 153 13.09 -11.32 -0.32
CA TYR A 153 12.14 -12.43 -0.35
C TYR A 153 12.44 -13.47 0.74
N GLU A 154 13.70 -13.87 0.89
CA GLU A 154 14.12 -14.86 1.90
C GLU A 154 14.02 -14.33 3.35
N ALA A 155 14.08 -13.01 3.54
CA ALA A 155 13.98 -12.38 4.87
C ALA A 155 12.56 -12.35 5.45
N GLY A 156 11.52 -12.71 4.68
CA GLY A 156 10.10 -12.55 5.01
C GLY A 156 9.50 -13.53 6.03
N LYS A 157 10.17 -13.78 7.17
CA LYS A 157 9.54 -14.47 8.33
C LYS A 157 9.03 -13.43 9.33
N ASP A 158 7.73 -13.42 9.59
CA ASP A 158 7.04 -12.43 10.40
C ASP A 158 7.08 -12.77 11.90
N GLY A 159 7.72 -11.90 12.67
CA GLY A 159 7.89 -12.03 14.12
C GLY A 159 6.74 -11.41 14.94
N LEU A 160 5.49 -11.54 14.49
CA LEU A 160 4.34 -10.92 15.17
C LEU A 160 3.73 -11.88 16.21
N THR A 161 3.47 -11.35 17.42
CA THR A 161 2.73 -12.01 18.50
C THR A 161 1.62 -11.09 19.01
N GLY A 162 0.36 -11.55 19.00
CA GLY A 162 -0.77 -10.78 19.52
C GLY A 162 -2.15 -11.33 19.15
N GLY A 163 -3.18 -10.93 19.91
CA GLY A 163 -4.59 -11.24 19.67
C GLY A 163 -5.35 -10.02 19.18
N GLU A 164 -5.10 -9.60 17.94
CA GLU A 164 -5.81 -8.48 17.28
C GLU A 164 -7.06 -8.96 16.52
N GLY A 165 -7.98 -8.04 16.24
CA GLY A 165 -9.21 -8.32 15.49
C GLY A 165 -8.94 -8.61 14.01
N THR A 166 -9.94 -9.12 13.30
CA THR A 166 -9.79 -9.44 11.87
C THR A 166 -9.91 -8.18 11.03
N PHE A 167 -8.86 -7.83 10.27
CA PHE A 167 -8.89 -6.73 9.32
C PHE A 167 -9.88 -7.03 8.18
N ASN A 168 -10.91 -6.21 8.05
CA ASN A 168 -11.98 -6.40 7.07
C ASN A 168 -11.47 -6.34 5.63
N MET A 169 -10.50 -5.46 5.37
CA MET A 169 -9.81 -5.32 4.08
C MET A 169 -9.19 -6.65 3.61
N CYS A 170 -8.51 -7.37 4.51
CA CYS A 170 -7.84 -8.63 4.19
C CYS A 170 -8.84 -9.71 3.78
N THR A 171 -10.01 -9.75 4.42
CA THR A 171 -11.08 -10.68 4.04
C THR A 171 -11.64 -10.37 2.64
N PHE A 172 -11.82 -9.09 2.31
CA PHE A 172 -12.24 -8.71 0.95
C PHE A 172 -11.18 -9.04 -0.11
N TRP A 173 -9.90 -8.85 0.19
CA TRP A 173 -8.82 -9.30 -0.72
C TRP A 173 -8.78 -10.81 -0.90
N LEU A 174 -9.03 -11.58 0.16
CA LEU A 174 -9.18 -13.04 0.05
C LEU A 174 -10.35 -13.40 -0.88
N ILE A 175 -11.50 -12.74 -0.74
CA ILE A 175 -12.65 -12.95 -1.62
C ILE A 175 -12.29 -12.65 -3.08
N GLU A 176 -11.59 -11.55 -3.34
CA GLU A 176 -11.11 -11.23 -4.69
C GLU A 176 -10.19 -12.32 -5.24
N ALA A 177 -9.22 -12.79 -4.43
CA ALA A 177 -8.29 -13.83 -4.83
C ALA A 177 -9.00 -15.15 -5.14
N LEU A 178 -9.95 -15.55 -4.29
CA LEU A 178 -10.79 -16.73 -4.49
C LEU A 178 -11.67 -16.59 -5.75
N SER A 179 -12.21 -15.40 -6.00
CA SER A 179 -12.99 -15.10 -7.21
C SER A 179 -12.13 -15.34 -8.44
N ARG A 180 -10.92 -14.79 -8.49
CA ARG A 180 -9.97 -14.98 -9.61
C ARG A 180 -9.52 -16.44 -9.76
N ALA A 181 -9.29 -17.15 -8.66
CA ALA A 181 -9.00 -18.59 -8.70
C ALA A 181 -10.18 -19.42 -9.23
N GLY A 182 -11.41 -18.89 -9.10
CA GLY A 182 -12.63 -19.41 -9.67
C GLY A 182 -12.56 -19.70 -11.18
N ASP A 183 -11.73 -18.96 -11.92
CA ASP A 183 -11.47 -19.18 -13.35
C ASP A 183 -10.92 -20.59 -13.63
N LYS A 184 -10.33 -21.25 -12.63
CA LYS A 184 -9.76 -22.61 -12.73
C LYS A 184 -10.45 -23.64 -11.82
N ASP A 185 -11.10 -23.22 -10.74
CA ASP A 185 -11.80 -24.11 -9.80
C ASP A 185 -13.10 -23.47 -9.32
N CYS A 186 -14.24 -23.96 -9.83
CA CYS A 186 -15.57 -23.42 -9.51
C CYS A 186 -15.91 -23.49 -8.01
N ARG A 187 -15.27 -24.38 -7.24
CA ARG A 187 -15.46 -24.45 -5.78
C ARG A 187 -14.90 -23.21 -5.09
N LYS A 188 -13.82 -22.63 -5.64
CA LYS A 188 -13.23 -21.38 -5.15
C LYS A 188 -14.13 -20.18 -5.42
N LEU A 189 -14.82 -20.17 -6.56
CA LEU A 189 -15.83 -19.15 -6.84
C LEU A 189 -17.00 -19.24 -5.84
N ARG A 190 -17.48 -20.46 -5.55
CA ARG A 190 -18.55 -20.65 -4.55
C ARG A 190 -18.10 -20.24 -3.13
N GLU A 191 -16.86 -20.57 -2.76
CA GLU A 191 -16.25 -20.13 -1.50
C GLU A 191 -16.18 -18.59 -1.41
N ALA A 192 -15.78 -17.93 -2.51
CA ALA A 192 -15.74 -16.47 -2.59
C ALA A 192 -17.12 -15.85 -2.38
N GLN A 193 -18.15 -16.37 -3.04
CA GLN A 193 -19.52 -15.89 -2.91
C GLN A 193 -20.03 -15.99 -1.47
N LEU A 194 -19.88 -17.16 -0.83
CA LEU A 194 -20.35 -17.35 0.54
C LEU A 194 -19.65 -16.41 1.53
N LYS A 195 -18.33 -16.23 1.39
CA LYS A 195 -17.56 -15.29 2.23
C LYS A 195 -17.96 -13.84 1.98
N PHE A 196 -18.28 -13.48 0.75
CA PHE A 196 -18.75 -12.15 0.41
C PHE A 196 -20.11 -11.86 1.05
N GLU A 197 -21.07 -12.78 0.91
CA GLU A 197 -22.38 -12.69 1.55
C GLU A 197 -22.26 -12.59 3.08
N GLU A 198 -21.36 -13.36 3.70
CA GLU A 198 -21.05 -13.26 5.13
C GLU A 198 -20.51 -11.87 5.49
N MET A 199 -19.54 -11.36 4.72
CA MET A 199 -18.95 -10.04 4.96
C MET A 199 -19.97 -8.90 4.84
N LEU A 200 -20.98 -9.02 3.98
CA LEU A 200 -22.07 -8.05 3.89
C LEU A 200 -22.84 -7.88 5.20
N THR A 201 -22.87 -8.90 6.06
CA THR A 201 -23.59 -8.85 7.35
C THR A 201 -22.88 -8.03 8.43
N TYR A 202 -21.58 -7.77 8.30
CA TYR A 202 -20.81 -6.96 9.24
C TYR A 202 -20.86 -5.45 8.95
N ALA A 203 -21.51 -5.04 7.86
CA ALA A 203 -21.74 -3.63 7.59
C ALA A 203 -22.71 -3.03 8.63
N ASN A 204 -22.54 -1.74 8.95
CA ASN A 204 -23.57 -1.04 9.72
C ASN A 204 -24.84 -0.80 8.86
N HIS A 205 -25.87 -0.19 9.47
CA HIS A 205 -27.13 0.15 8.81
C HIS A 205 -27.00 1.11 7.60
N LEU A 206 -25.85 1.75 7.40
CA LEU A 206 -25.53 2.61 6.26
C LEU A 206 -24.67 1.89 5.20
N GLY A 207 -24.37 0.59 5.38
CA GLY A 207 -23.48 -0.15 4.51
C GLY A 207 -21.99 0.15 4.75
N LEU A 208 -21.64 0.76 5.89
CA LEU A 208 -20.27 1.20 6.19
C LEU A 208 -19.52 0.20 7.07
N TYR A 209 -18.22 0.05 6.78
CA TYR A 209 -17.30 -0.84 7.48
C TYR A 209 -16.24 -0.10 8.31
N ALA A 210 -15.85 -0.73 9.41
CA ALA A 210 -14.66 -0.38 10.17
C ALA A 210 -13.40 -1.01 9.58
N GLU A 211 -12.25 -0.62 10.11
CA GLU A 211 -10.96 -1.25 9.81
C GLU A 211 -10.92 -2.73 10.22
N GLN A 212 -11.40 -3.03 11.42
CA GLN A 212 -11.40 -4.37 12.00
C GLN A 212 -12.80 -4.77 12.48
N THR A 213 -13.04 -6.08 12.51
CA THR A 213 -14.19 -6.68 13.19
C THR A 213 -13.68 -7.50 14.37
N GLY A 214 -14.16 -7.16 15.58
CA GLY A 214 -13.84 -7.90 16.79
C GLY A 214 -14.55 -9.26 16.87
N TYR A 215 -14.14 -10.12 17.80
CA TYR A 215 -14.70 -11.47 17.97
C TYR A 215 -16.22 -11.50 18.20
N THR A 216 -16.80 -10.41 18.71
CA THR A 216 -18.23 -10.25 18.96
C THR A 216 -18.98 -9.58 17.79
N GLY A 217 -18.32 -9.34 16.66
CA GLY A 217 -18.88 -8.63 15.50
C GLY A 217 -18.87 -7.10 15.63
N LEU A 218 -18.26 -6.55 16.69
CA LEU A 218 -18.16 -5.11 16.89
C LEU A 218 -17.16 -4.47 15.91
N ALA A 219 -17.53 -3.31 15.38
CA ALA A 219 -16.65 -2.42 14.63
C ALA A 219 -15.50 -1.93 15.53
N LEU A 220 -14.26 -2.19 15.12
CA LEU A 220 -13.04 -1.77 15.80
C LEU A 220 -12.13 -0.97 14.87
N GLY A 221 -11.27 -0.14 15.47
CA GLY A 221 -10.35 0.71 14.73
C GLY A 221 -11.04 1.88 14.04
N ASN A 222 -10.43 2.37 12.97
CA ASN A 222 -10.93 3.51 12.22
C ASN A 222 -12.31 3.24 11.61
N PHE A 223 -13.20 4.23 11.68
CA PHE A 223 -14.57 4.12 11.17
C PHE A 223 -15.10 5.47 10.62
N PRO A 224 -15.68 5.49 9.39
CA PRO A 224 -15.63 4.43 8.37
C PRO A 224 -14.23 4.31 7.75
N GLN A 225 -13.77 3.09 7.48
CA GLN A 225 -12.41 2.89 6.94
C GLN A 225 -12.42 2.83 5.41
N ALA A 226 -11.88 3.86 4.76
CA ALA A 226 -11.91 3.99 3.29
C ALA A 226 -11.24 2.80 2.56
N PHE A 227 -10.10 2.30 3.05
CA PHE A 227 -9.42 1.15 2.44
C PHE A 227 -10.25 -0.13 2.46
N THR A 228 -11.02 -0.36 3.53
CA THR A 228 -11.96 -1.49 3.59
C THR A 228 -13.00 -1.40 2.48
N HIS A 229 -13.52 -0.20 2.21
CA HIS A 229 -14.53 0.01 1.16
C HIS A 229 -13.92 -0.12 -0.24
N LEU A 230 -12.68 0.31 -0.44
CA LEU A 230 -11.97 0.09 -1.71
C LEU A 230 -11.80 -1.41 -1.98
N ALA A 231 -11.39 -2.18 -0.98
CA ALA A 231 -11.26 -3.63 -1.08
C ALA A 231 -12.63 -4.31 -1.33
N LEU A 232 -13.69 -3.86 -0.66
CA LEU A 232 -15.07 -4.30 -0.91
C LEU A 232 -15.47 -4.10 -2.38
N ILE A 233 -15.29 -2.90 -2.92
CA ILE A 233 -15.64 -2.58 -4.31
C ILE A 233 -14.84 -3.46 -5.28
N SER A 234 -13.54 -3.62 -5.06
CA SER A 234 -12.68 -4.46 -5.90
C SER A 234 -13.11 -5.93 -5.86
N ALA A 235 -13.40 -6.45 -4.67
CA ALA A 235 -13.88 -7.81 -4.49
C ALA A 235 -15.23 -8.04 -5.19
N ALA A 236 -16.20 -7.13 -4.97
CA ALA A 236 -17.52 -7.17 -5.58
C ALA A 236 -17.42 -7.21 -7.12
N PHE A 237 -16.64 -6.29 -7.69
CA PHE A 237 -16.45 -6.20 -9.14
C PHE A 237 -15.81 -7.46 -9.74
N ASN A 238 -14.80 -8.03 -9.08
CA ASN A 238 -14.12 -9.23 -9.58
C ASN A 238 -14.94 -10.50 -9.41
N LEU A 239 -15.77 -10.58 -8.37
CA LEU A 239 -16.71 -11.66 -8.13
C LEU A 239 -17.83 -11.62 -9.17
N ASP A 240 -18.49 -10.47 -9.34
CA ASP A 240 -19.59 -10.26 -10.30
C ASP A 240 -19.19 -10.64 -11.73
N LYS A 241 -17.97 -10.27 -12.15
CA LYS A 241 -17.42 -10.65 -13.47
C LYS A 241 -17.32 -12.15 -13.73
N ARG A 242 -17.47 -13.00 -12.72
CA ARG A 242 -17.23 -14.45 -12.78
C ARG A 242 -18.44 -15.28 -12.37
N LEU A 243 -19.49 -14.65 -11.85
CA LEU A 243 -20.80 -15.26 -11.63
C LEU A 243 -21.55 -15.37 -12.97
#